data_AF-A0A5J4RYJ5-F1
#
_entry.id   AF-A0A5J4RYJ5-F1
#
_cell.length_a   1.000
_cell.length_b   1.000
_cell.length_c   1.000
_cell.angle_alpha   90.00
_cell.angle_beta   90.00
_cell.angle_gamma   90.00
#
_symmetry.space_group_name_H-M   'P 1'
#
loop_
_entity.id
_entity.type
_entity.pdbx_description
1 polymer ?
#
loop_
_entity_poly.entity_id
_entity_poly.type
_entity_poly.pdbx_seq_one_letter_code
_entity_poly.pdbx_strand_id
1 'polypeptide(L)'
;MKIQNITINKYKAFTKKETILIEGKNVFVYGENGSGKSSFYYALKDFFQSSVESIDMSTLRNFTINDGNTDCSIEVEFDGNIKNILNETTKNTNTTQITDANRLKSFLTYKHLLGVHNVKKNHEIDVFDLIINGVLKHFKSASITNGLEFSILWQDLKAESQKEYGKGKPFYYANKKRESVDRKAQRFNEAINKLFLSSSPDYLAPVVNKILNKLSPGLNIVFERRLPVLNYEGKIVHPCKILLEVETEGVSLKDKNPQFSLNEAKLSAIAISIFLGAIIKQSPFSPEIKPLFLDDILIGLDSENRLRLLRLLQEEGVPEQDKVFKDFQIFITTYDRHWYEIAKLHLTGWKFIEFYRGTEGPEIIHNQKNYLEKAKCYFNAYDFPASANYLRKACETTLKDKLLQTYTIGDGVKELVKPPKLETLIDRLKVYYEDLGIQPPEKLVTTLQYYKSILFNPMSHSDIESPIYKHDLELAFKTIEELNSILLPVRTLILKKGTIFNFRLDRINYVAELELAKDVYVVNDNGGKTISPISFYFKKWIREGVEYAKDTGNPPKANTNVDRLTKIKESPYDVAKIVTGMNITCNDCGVANSDEKEVMGNILINGDTLWGIVDKAKQ
;
A
#
# COMPACT_ATOMS: atom_id res chain seq x y z
N MET A 1 -23.20 2.44 -7.53
CA MET A 1 -22.46 1.17 -7.42
C MET A 1 -20.98 1.45 -7.64
N LYS A 2 -20.10 0.99 -6.75
CA LYS A 2 -18.64 1.17 -6.80
C LYS A 2 -17.95 -0.19 -6.97
N ILE A 3 -16.79 -0.19 -7.62
CA ILE A 3 -15.92 -1.36 -7.76
C ILE A 3 -15.28 -1.66 -6.40
N GLN A 4 -15.44 -2.88 -5.94
CA GLN A 4 -14.89 -3.41 -4.71
C GLN A 4 -13.62 -4.20 -4.94
N ASN A 5 -13.61 -5.12 -5.92
CA ASN A 5 -12.44 -5.95 -6.24
C ASN A 5 -12.29 -6.09 -7.76
N ILE A 6 -11.04 -6.21 -8.22
CA ILE A 6 -10.70 -6.51 -9.61
C ILE A 6 -9.78 -7.72 -9.60
N THR A 7 -10.21 -8.81 -10.22
CA THR A 7 -9.44 -10.04 -10.32
C THR A 7 -9.01 -10.25 -11.77
N ILE A 8 -7.71 -10.40 -11.99
CA ILE A 8 -7.12 -10.57 -13.32
C ILE A 8 -6.36 -11.89 -13.33
N ASN A 9 -6.66 -12.77 -14.27
CA ASN A 9 -5.99 -14.06 -14.42
C ASN A 9 -5.44 -14.21 -15.84
N LYS A 10 -4.12 -14.43 -15.94
CA LYS A 10 -3.42 -14.77 -17.19
C LYS A 10 -3.62 -13.79 -18.35
N TYR A 11 -4.00 -12.55 -18.05
CA TYR A 11 -4.26 -11.50 -19.03
C TYR A 11 -3.05 -10.57 -19.18
N LYS A 12 -2.58 -10.39 -20.42
CA LYS A 12 -1.42 -9.55 -20.77
C LYS A 12 -0.21 -9.80 -19.87
N ALA A 13 0.19 -8.87 -19.00
CA ALA A 13 1.36 -9.02 -18.14
C ALA A 13 1.13 -10.01 -16.97
N PHE A 14 -0.12 -10.27 -16.59
CA PHE A 14 -0.44 -11.14 -15.46
C PHE A 14 -0.23 -12.60 -15.87
N THR A 15 0.58 -13.34 -15.12
CA THR A 15 0.82 -14.78 -15.38
C THR A 15 0.04 -15.70 -14.46
N LYS A 16 -0.52 -15.15 -13.38
CA LYS A 16 -1.34 -15.86 -12.40
C LYS A 16 -2.54 -15.01 -12.01
N LYS A 17 -3.44 -15.61 -11.23
CA LYS A 17 -4.61 -14.92 -10.70
C LYS A 17 -4.18 -13.94 -9.62
N GLU A 18 -4.44 -12.66 -9.85
CA GLU A 18 -4.21 -11.58 -8.89
C GLU A 18 -5.51 -10.86 -8.60
N THR A 19 -5.83 -10.66 -7.32
CA THR A 19 -7.00 -9.90 -6.87
C THR A 19 -6.55 -8.58 -6.27
N ILE A 20 -6.95 -7.49 -6.91
CA ILE A 20 -6.66 -6.11 -6.50
C ILE A 20 -7.88 -5.60 -5.75
N LEU A 21 -7.73 -5.44 -4.44
CA LEU A 21 -8.77 -4.88 -3.58
C LEU A 21 -8.90 -3.37 -3.87
N ILE A 22 -10.09 -2.88 -4.20
CA ILE A 22 -10.37 -1.46 -4.49
C ILE A 22 -11.17 -0.80 -3.36
N GLU A 23 -12.08 -1.55 -2.73
CA GLU A 23 -12.89 -1.14 -1.57
C GLU A 23 -13.76 0.11 -1.82
N GLY A 24 -14.27 0.28 -3.04
CA GLY A 24 -15.11 1.42 -3.42
C GLY A 24 -14.40 2.77 -3.45
N LYS A 25 -13.08 2.80 -3.22
CA LYS A 25 -12.26 4.02 -3.18
C LYS A 25 -11.77 4.43 -4.56
N ASN A 26 -11.34 5.68 -4.65
CA ASN A 26 -10.45 6.11 -5.72
C ASN A 26 -9.05 5.51 -5.50
N VAL A 27 -8.34 5.25 -6.59
CA VAL A 27 -7.10 4.47 -6.59
C VAL A 27 -5.99 5.26 -7.27
N PHE A 28 -4.84 5.28 -6.64
CA PHE A 28 -3.61 5.83 -7.19
C PHE A 28 -2.57 4.71 -7.23
N VAL A 29 -2.07 4.39 -8.43
CA VAL A 29 -1.13 3.30 -8.66
C VAL A 29 0.22 3.84 -9.12
N TYR A 30 1.28 3.43 -8.43
CA TYR A 30 2.65 3.53 -8.94
C TYR A 30 3.05 2.22 -9.61
N GLY A 31 3.79 2.27 -10.71
CA GLY A 31 4.48 1.10 -11.22
C GLY A 31 5.46 1.40 -12.34
N GLU A 32 6.61 0.72 -12.30
CA GLU A 32 7.67 0.87 -13.30
C GLU A 32 7.27 0.28 -14.65
N ASN A 33 8.06 0.56 -15.70
CA ASN A 33 7.84 -0.03 -17.02
C ASN A 33 7.91 -1.56 -16.95
N GLY A 34 6.88 -2.23 -17.48
CA GLY A 34 6.79 -3.69 -17.45
C GLY A 34 6.24 -4.29 -16.15
N SER A 35 5.82 -3.46 -15.18
CA SER A 35 5.21 -3.91 -13.91
C SER A 35 3.77 -4.44 -14.03
N GLY A 36 3.13 -4.31 -15.20
CA GLY A 36 1.73 -4.70 -15.41
C GLY A 36 0.69 -3.60 -15.21
N LYS A 37 1.09 -2.36 -14.87
CA LYS A 37 0.21 -1.18 -14.74
C LYS A 37 -0.68 -0.93 -15.96
N SER A 38 -0.11 -0.94 -17.16
CA SER A 38 -0.91 -0.78 -18.40
C SER A 38 -1.81 -1.99 -18.66
N SER A 39 -1.42 -3.19 -18.25
CA SER A 39 -2.31 -4.36 -18.31
C SER A 39 -3.51 -4.18 -17.37
N PHE A 40 -3.33 -3.60 -16.19
CA PHE A 40 -4.43 -3.25 -15.29
C PHE A 40 -5.39 -2.21 -15.93
N TYR A 41 -4.84 -1.15 -16.56
CA TYR A 41 -5.64 -0.19 -17.35
C TYR A 41 -6.48 -0.90 -18.43
N TYR A 42 -5.85 -1.75 -19.26
CA TYR A 42 -6.56 -2.40 -20.34
C TYR A 42 -7.54 -3.46 -19.85
N ALA A 43 -7.28 -4.14 -18.73
CA ALA A 43 -8.20 -5.11 -18.17
C ALA A 43 -9.55 -4.44 -17.85
N LEU A 44 -9.54 -3.30 -17.15
CA LEU A 44 -10.78 -2.57 -16.91
C LEU A 44 -11.40 -2.01 -18.20
N LYS A 45 -10.57 -1.46 -19.11
CA LYS A 45 -11.08 -0.94 -20.39
C LYS A 45 -11.81 -2.04 -21.18
N ASP A 46 -11.17 -3.18 -21.37
CA ASP A 46 -11.70 -4.31 -22.14
C ASP A 46 -12.92 -4.92 -21.44
N PHE A 47 -12.93 -4.96 -20.10
CA PHE A 47 -14.08 -5.38 -19.31
C PHE A 47 -15.32 -4.52 -19.62
N PHE A 48 -15.23 -3.18 -19.53
CA PHE A 48 -16.35 -2.30 -19.84
C PHE A 48 -16.71 -2.34 -21.33
N GLN A 49 -15.71 -2.35 -22.23
CA GLN A 49 -15.92 -2.38 -23.67
C GLN A 49 -16.62 -3.66 -24.12
N SER A 50 -16.34 -4.79 -23.45
CA SER A 50 -16.98 -6.06 -23.74
C SER A 50 -18.50 -6.02 -23.57
N SER A 51 -19.10 -5.08 -22.84
CA SER A 51 -20.56 -4.97 -22.72
C SER A 51 -21.28 -4.84 -24.07
N VAL A 52 -20.63 -4.24 -25.08
CA VAL A 52 -21.21 -3.95 -26.40
C VAL A 52 -20.42 -4.52 -27.57
N GLU A 53 -19.20 -5.00 -27.32
CA GLU A 53 -18.30 -5.52 -28.33
C GLU A 53 -17.82 -6.93 -27.95
N SER A 54 -17.35 -7.68 -28.96
CA SER A 54 -16.66 -8.94 -28.72
C SER A 54 -15.18 -8.65 -28.44
N ILE A 55 -14.66 -9.22 -27.36
CA ILE A 55 -13.25 -9.13 -26.99
C ILE A 55 -12.68 -10.55 -27.02
N ASP A 56 -11.70 -10.77 -27.89
CA ASP A 56 -11.04 -12.07 -28.02
C ASP A 56 -10.00 -12.25 -26.90
N MET A 57 -10.47 -12.75 -25.75
CA MET A 57 -9.63 -12.97 -24.56
C MET A 57 -8.47 -13.93 -24.80
N SER A 58 -8.56 -14.84 -25.79
CA SER A 58 -7.50 -15.80 -26.10
C SER A 58 -6.25 -15.10 -26.64
N THR A 59 -6.43 -14.08 -27.47
CA THR A 59 -5.33 -13.25 -28.00
C THR A 59 -4.71 -12.31 -26.97
N LEU A 60 -5.43 -12.09 -25.86
CA LEU A 60 -5.00 -11.23 -24.75
C LEU A 60 -4.40 -12.02 -23.60
N ARG A 61 -4.36 -13.36 -23.70
CA ARG A 61 -3.65 -14.22 -22.76
C ARG A 61 -2.17 -13.85 -22.71
N ASN A 62 -1.56 -14.00 -21.54
CA ASN A 62 -0.12 -13.85 -21.40
C ASN A 62 0.61 -14.85 -22.29
N PHE A 63 1.45 -14.33 -23.18
CA PHE A 63 2.14 -15.11 -24.20
C PHE A 63 3.18 -16.10 -23.65
N THR A 64 3.58 -16.00 -22.37
CA THR A 64 4.53 -16.93 -21.76
C THR A 64 3.87 -18.19 -21.20
N ILE A 65 2.54 -18.30 -21.26
CA ILE A 65 1.79 -19.40 -20.63
C ILE A 65 1.24 -20.34 -21.70
N ASN A 66 1.56 -21.62 -21.57
CA ASN A 66 1.12 -22.70 -22.46
C ASN A 66 0.42 -23.81 -21.67
N ASP A 67 -0.85 -23.59 -21.28
CA ASP A 67 -1.60 -24.43 -20.33
C ASP A 67 -3.07 -24.68 -20.73
N GLY A 68 -3.37 -24.58 -22.03
CA GLY A 68 -4.65 -25.04 -22.58
C GLY A 68 -5.73 -23.96 -22.83
N ASN A 69 -5.44 -22.67 -22.61
CA ASN A 69 -6.22 -21.51 -23.10
C ASN A 69 -7.72 -21.49 -22.75
N THR A 70 -8.11 -21.70 -21.49
CA THR A 70 -9.55 -21.64 -21.10
C THR A 70 -9.91 -20.78 -19.89
N ASP A 71 -8.94 -20.21 -19.19
CA ASP A 71 -9.14 -19.47 -17.94
C ASP A 71 -8.62 -18.03 -17.94
N CYS A 72 -8.21 -17.49 -19.09
CA CYS A 72 -7.85 -16.08 -19.20
C CYS A 72 -9.09 -15.24 -18.87
N SER A 73 -9.03 -14.43 -17.81
CA SER A 73 -10.22 -13.77 -17.30
C SER A 73 -9.96 -12.45 -16.59
N ILE A 74 -10.99 -11.60 -16.65
CA ILE A 74 -11.11 -10.36 -15.90
C ILE A 74 -12.45 -10.41 -15.18
N GLU A 75 -12.43 -10.36 -13.86
CA GLU A 75 -13.62 -10.32 -13.02
C GLU A 75 -13.63 -9.01 -12.23
N VAL A 76 -14.78 -8.33 -12.22
CA VAL A 76 -15.00 -7.11 -11.45
C VAL A 76 -16.15 -7.36 -10.49
N GLU A 77 -15.87 -7.16 -9.21
CA GLU A 77 -16.84 -7.21 -8.13
C GLU A 77 -17.25 -5.80 -7.74
N PHE A 78 -18.55 -5.56 -7.66
CA PHE A 78 -19.15 -4.30 -7.24
C PHE A 78 -19.85 -4.44 -5.88
N ASP A 79 -20.36 -3.33 -5.34
CA ASP A 79 -21.19 -3.30 -4.12
C ASP A 79 -22.28 -4.40 -4.12
N GLY A 80 -22.56 -4.96 -2.95
CA GLY A 80 -23.56 -6.03 -2.81
C GLY A 80 -23.10 -7.39 -3.34
N ASN A 81 -21.78 -7.59 -3.49
CA ASN A 81 -21.15 -8.81 -4.03
C ASN A 81 -21.59 -9.15 -5.46
N ILE A 82 -21.95 -8.12 -6.25
CA ILE A 82 -22.32 -8.29 -7.66
C ILE A 82 -21.05 -8.54 -8.46
N LYS A 83 -20.89 -9.74 -9.01
CA LYS A 83 -19.71 -10.16 -9.78
C LYS A 83 -20.03 -10.33 -11.25
N ASN A 84 -19.23 -9.68 -12.08
CA ASN A 84 -19.28 -9.84 -13.52
C ASN A 84 -17.89 -10.23 -14.03
N ILE A 85 -17.86 -11.14 -15.01
CA ILE A 85 -16.68 -11.74 -15.57
C ILE A 85 -16.68 -11.62 -17.10
N LEU A 86 -15.49 -11.37 -17.62
CA LEU A 86 -15.12 -11.52 -19.01
C LEU A 86 -14.03 -12.61 -19.07
N ASN A 87 -14.33 -13.75 -19.68
CA ASN A 87 -13.35 -14.79 -19.95
C ASN A 87 -13.51 -15.34 -21.39
N GLU A 88 -12.70 -16.33 -21.78
CA GLU A 88 -12.70 -16.91 -23.13
C GLU A 88 -14.02 -17.61 -23.54
N THR A 89 -14.83 -18.07 -22.59
CA THR A 89 -16.05 -18.88 -22.85
C THR A 89 -17.34 -18.26 -22.31
N THR A 90 -17.22 -17.36 -21.36
CA THR A 90 -18.27 -16.82 -20.48
C THR A 90 -18.10 -15.32 -20.38
N LYS A 91 -19.20 -14.62 -20.62
CA LYS A 91 -19.27 -13.16 -20.54
C LYS A 91 -20.65 -12.79 -20.03
N ASN A 92 -20.70 -12.08 -18.90
CA ASN A 92 -21.94 -11.52 -18.34
C ASN A 92 -21.84 -9.99 -18.16
N THR A 93 -20.96 -9.34 -18.92
CA THR A 93 -20.74 -7.89 -18.87
C THR A 93 -21.81 -7.08 -19.59
N ASN A 94 -22.76 -7.72 -20.28
CA ASN A 94 -23.84 -7.10 -21.04
C ASN A 94 -25.02 -6.61 -20.16
N THR A 95 -24.71 -6.10 -18.98
CA THR A 95 -25.70 -5.45 -18.09
C THR A 95 -25.89 -3.99 -18.49
N THR A 96 -27.06 -3.43 -18.16
CA THR A 96 -27.36 -2.01 -18.42
C THR A 96 -26.32 -1.11 -17.78
N GLN A 97 -25.94 -1.38 -16.53
CA GLN A 97 -24.99 -0.57 -15.77
C GLN A 97 -23.59 -0.54 -16.39
N ILE A 98 -23.06 -1.69 -16.82
CA ILE A 98 -21.73 -1.76 -17.46
C ILE A 98 -21.78 -1.14 -18.86
N THR A 99 -22.87 -1.36 -19.60
CA THR A 99 -23.10 -0.75 -20.91
C THR A 99 -23.12 0.77 -20.81
N ASP A 100 -23.83 1.31 -19.83
CA ASP A 100 -23.92 2.74 -19.57
C ASP A 100 -22.56 3.32 -19.11
N ALA A 101 -21.82 2.61 -18.25
CA ALA A 101 -20.45 2.98 -17.89
C ALA A 101 -19.50 3.08 -19.11
N ASN A 102 -19.59 2.11 -20.02
CA ASN A 102 -18.79 2.12 -21.25
C ASN A 102 -19.12 3.31 -22.17
N ARG A 103 -20.33 3.89 -22.11
CA ARG A 103 -20.69 5.09 -22.89
C ARG A 103 -19.86 6.30 -22.50
N LEU A 104 -19.40 6.39 -21.25
CA LEU A 104 -18.55 7.50 -20.82
C LEU A 104 -17.27 7.59 -21.64
N LYS A 105 -16.69 6.44 -22.03
CA LYS A 105 -15.39 6.36 -22.71
C LYS A 105 -14.29 7.10 -21.91
N SER A 106 -14.35 6.95 -20.60
CA SER A 106 -13.57 7.65 -19.56
C SER A 106 -12.18 7.08 -19.30
N PHE A 107 -11.55 6.55 -20.34
CA PHE A 107 -10.21 5.96 -20.29
C PHE A 107 -9.24 6.81 -21.10
N LEU A 108 -8.30 7.47 -20.42
CA LEU A 108 -7.30 8.35 -21.02
C LEU A 108 -5.89 7.83 -20.75
N THR A 109 -5.03 7.95 -21.75
CA THR A 109 -3.59 7.64 -21.62
C THR A 109 -2.75 8.74 -22.22
N TYR A 110 -1.46 8.81 -21.88
CA TYR A 110 -0.52 9.76 -22.50
C TYR A 110 -0.53 9.70 -24.05
N LYS A 111 -0.83 8.53 -24.65
CA LYS A 111 -0.88 8.38 -26.12
C LYS A 111 -1.95 9.26 -26.77
N HIS A 112 -3.05 9.52 -26.07
CA HIS A 112 -4.10 10.42 -26.53
C HIS A 112 -3.67 11.89 -26.45
N LEU A 113 -2.69 12.21 -25.60
CA LEU A 113 -2.14 13.54 -25.41
C LEU A 113 -0.95 13.83 -26.34
N LEU A 114 -0.32 12.82 -26.96
CA LEU A 114 0.80 13.00 -27.90
C LEU A 114 0.48 13.96 -29.06
N GLY A 115 -0.80 14.08 -29.44
CA GLY A 115 -1.27 15.05 -30.42
C GLY A 115 -0.93 16.50 -30.06
N VAL A 116 -0.67 16.81 -28.77
CA VAL A 116 -0.22 18.13 -28.31
C VAL A 116 1.08 18.55 -29.00
N HIS A 117 2.02 17.64 -29.22
CA HIS A 117 3.29 17.94 -29.90
C HIS A 117 3.11 18.23 -31.40
N ASN A 118 2.00 17.74 -31.99
CA ASN A 118 1.68 17.96 -33.39
C ASN A 118 0.94 19.28 -33.64
N VAL A 119 0.49 19.96 -32.57
CA VAL A 119 -0.19 21.26 -32.68
C VAL A 119 0.82 22.31 -33.14
N LYS A 120 0.71 22.69 -34.41
CA LYS A 120 1.51 23.77 -34.99
C LYS A 120 1.09 25.09 -34.35
N LYS A 121 2.02 25.73 -33.64
CA LYS A 121 1.84 27.05 -33.04
C LYS A 121 2.14 28.13 -34.07
N ASN A 122 1.34 28.19 -35.13
CA ASN A 122 1.41 29.26 -36.11
C ASN A 122 0.34 30.32 -35.76
N HIS A 123 -0.01 31.22 -36.69
CA HIS A 123 -1.11 32.18 -36.48
C HIS A 123 -2.45 31.52 -36.09
N GLU A 124 -2.67 30.26 -36.48
CA GLU A 124 -3.86 29.47 -36.13
C GLU A 124 -3.44 28.23 -35.31
N ILE A 125 -4.11 27.97 -34.18
CA ILE A 125 -3.88 26.78 -33.35
C ILE A 125 -4.92 25.74 -33.72
N ASP A 126 -4.57 24.82 -34.62
CA ASP A 126 -5.45 23.72 -35.03
C ASP A 126 -5.26 22.51 -34.11
N VAL A 127 -6.32 22.16 -33.38
CA VAL A 127 -6.37 21.01 -32.46
C VAL A 127 -7.22 19.86 -33.01
N PHE A 128 -7.56 19.88 -34.30
CA PHE A 128 -8.36 18.83 -34.92
C PHE A 128 -7.82 17.42 -34.62
N ASP A 129 -6.53 17.20 -34.87
CA ASP A 129 -5.90 15.88 -34.68
C ASP A 129 -5.88 15.46 -33.21
N LEU A 130 -5.51 16.40 -32.32
CA LEU A 130 -5.53 16.21 -30.86
C LEU A 130 -6.91 15.80 -30.35
N ILE A 131 -7.98 16.36 -30.91
CA ILE A 131 -9.36 16.05 -30.50
C ILE A 131 -9.83 14.75 -31.15
N ILE A 132 -9.83 14.66 -32.48
CA ILE A 132 -10.51 13.59 -33.23
C ILE A 132 -9.72 12.29 -33.22
N ASN A 133 -8.39 12.34 -33.23
CA ASN A 133 -7.54 11.15 -33.19
C ASN A 133 -6.92 10.92 -31.79
N GLY A 134 -7.00 11.92 -30.90
CA GLY A 134 -6.51 11.86 -29.52
C GLY A 134 -7.65 11.78 -28.49
N VAL A 135 -7.90 12.88 -27.77
CA VAL A 135 -8.69 12.89 -26.54
C VAL A 135 -10.17 12.51 -26.71
N LEU A 136 -10.78 12.80 -27.86
CA LEU A 136 -12.17 12.42 -28.17
C LEU A 136 -12.26 11.31 -29.21
N LYS A 137 -11.16 10.58 -29.48
CA LYS A 137 -11.11 9.48 -30.45
C LYS A 137 -12.28 8.51 -30.30
N HIS A 138 -12.46 8.03 -29.06
CA HIS A 138 -13.46 7.03 -28.72
C HIS A 138 -14.81 7.64 -28.32
N PHE A 139 -14.97 8.97 -28.34
CA PHE A 139 -16.21 9.63 -27.98
C PHE A 139 -17.36 9.10 -28.85
N LYS A 140 -18.44 8.67 -28.21
CA LYS A 140 -19.58 8.04 -28.88
C LYS A 140 -20.87 8.38 -28.15
N SER A 141 -21.80 9.02 -28.87
CA SER A 141 -23.12 9.35 -28.35
C SER A 141 -24.18 9.09 -29.41
N ALA A 142 -25.31 8.52 -28.99
CA ALA A 142 -26.46 8.32 -29.88
C ALA A 142 -26.99 9.65 -30.42
N SER A 143 -27.02 10.69 -29.58
CA SER A 143 -27.54 12.01 -29.98
C SER A 143 -26.51 12.85 -30.74
N ILE A 144 -25.20 12.62 -30.59
CA ILE A 144 -24.17 13.47 -31.20
C ILE A 144 -23.52 12.81 -32.41
N THR A 145 -23.07 11.56 -32.27
CA THR A 145 -22.31 10.83 -33.29
C THR A 145 -23.10 9.71 -33.95
N ASN A 146 -24.42 9.64 -33.72
CA ASN A 146 -25.32 8.59 -34.19
C ASN A 146 -24.82 7.17 -33.84
N GLY A 147 -24.20 7.02 -32.66
CA GLY A 147 -23.75 5.73 -32.14
C GLY A 147 -22.44 5.19 -32.73
N LEU A 148 -21.73 5.98 -33.55
CA LEU A 148 -20.37 5.66 -34.00
C LEU A 148 -19.33 6.42 -33.18
N GLU A 149 -18.11 5.89 -33.08
CA GLU A 149 -17.01 6.65 -32.47
C GLU A 149 -16.63 7.84 -33.36
N PHE A 150 -16.18 8.92 -32.74
CA PHE A 150 -15.91 10.16 -33.46
C PHE A 150 -14.80 10.01 -34.50
N SER A 151 -13.76 9.24 -34.18
CA SER A 151 -12.69 8.93 -35.14
C SER A 151 -13.18 8.09 -36.33
N ILE A 152 -14.16 7.20 -36.10
CA ILE A 152 -14.73 6.37 -37.17
C ILE A 152 -15.51 7.23 -38.16
N LEU A 153 -16.28 8.23 -37.70
CA LEU A 153 -16.97 9.16 -38.59
C LEU A 153 -16.00 9.88 -39.54
N TRP A 154 -14.85 10.32 -39.02
CA TRP A 154 -13.82 10.96 -39.82
C TRP A 154 -13.12 9.99 -40.78
N GLN A 155 -12.77 8.80 -40.31
CA GLN A 155 -12.14 7.77 -41.13
C GLN A 155 -13.06 7.31 -42.27
N ASP A 156 -14.35 7.12 -42.00
CA ASP A 156 -15.37 6.80 -42.99
C ASP A 156 -15.43 7.86 -44.09
N LEU A 157 -15.51 9.14 -43.71
CA LEU A 157 -15.51 10.25 -44.66
C LEU A 157 -14.22 10.28 -45.49
N LYS A 158 -13.06 10.15 -44.83
CA LYS A 158 -11.76 10.15 -45.50
C LYS A 158 -11.66 8.99 -46.49
N ALA A 159 -11.95 7.76 -46.06
CA ALA A 159 -11.91 6.57 -46.90
C ALA A 159 -12.86 6.68 -48.10
N GLU A 160 -14.11 7.14 -47.87
CA GLU A 160 -15.09 7.34 -48.95
C GLU A 160 -14.60 8.36 -49.99
N SER A 161 -14.00 9.47 -49.52
CA SER A 161 -13.49 10.53 -50.41
C SER A 161 -12.34 10.07 -51.32
N GLN A 162 -11.56 9.08 -50.88
CA GLN A 162 -10.41 8.53 -51.62
C GLN A 162 -10.81 7.45 -52.62
N LYS A 163 -12.04 6.93 -52.59
CA LYS A 163 -12.50 5.94 -53.58
C LYS A 163 -12.45 6.52 -55.00
N GLU A 164 -11.96 5.73 -55.95
CA GLU A 164 -12.00 6.10 -57.37
C GLU A 164 -13.37 5.80 -57.98
N TYR A 165 -13.68 6.45 -59.10
CA TYR A 165 -14.86 6.19 -59.91
C TYR A 165 -14.45 5.76 -61.33
N GLY A 166 -15.31 5.01 -62.03
CA GLY A 166 -15.09 4.51 -63.39
C GLY A 166 -15.45 3.03 -63.55
N LYS A 167 -15.20 2.49 -64.74
CA LYS A 167 -15.50 1.08 -65.06
C LYS A 167 -14.68 0.16 -64.13
N GLY A 168 -15.36 -0.78 -63.48
CA GLY A 168 -14.74 -1.73 -62.53
C GLY A 168 -14.40 -1.14 -61.15
N LYS A 169 -14.85 0.09 -60.84
CA LYS A 169 -14.66 0.74 -59.55
C LYS A 169 -15.95 0.71 -58.71
N PRO A 170 -15.88 0.97 -57.39
CA PRO A 170 -17.07 0.98 -56.51
C PRO A 170 -18.16 1.96 -56.95
N PHE A 171 -17.76 3.05 -57.62
CA PHE A 171 -18.68 4.00 -58.22
C PHE A 171 -18.45 4.06 -59.73
N TYR A 172 -19.51 3.92 -60.51
CA TYR A 172 -19.40 4.07 -61.96
C TYR A 172 -19.28 5.55 -62.38
N TYR A 173 -20.05 6.44 -61.75
CA TYR A 173 -20.09 7.87 -62.06
C TYR A 173 -19.60 8.75 -60.90
N ALA A 174 -18.98 9.89 -61.23
CA ALA A 174 -18.47 10.86 -60.26
C ALA A 174 -19.57 11.44 -59.35
N ASN A 175 -20.77 11.71 -59.88
CA ASN A 175 -21.90 12.21 -59.09
C ASN A 175 -22.37 11.19 -58.04
N LYS A 176 -22.37 9.89 -58.35
CA LYS A 176 -22.72 8.82 -57.39
C LYS A 176 -21.70 8.67 -56.28
N LYS A 177 -20.41 8.81 -56.61
CA LYS A 177 -19.38 8.94 -55.59
C LYS A 177 -19.64 10.17 -54.72
N ARG A 178 -19.86 11.34 -55.33
CA ARG A 178 -20.11 12.60 -54.63
C ARG A 178 -21.29 12.50 -53.66
N GLU A 179 -22.43 11.97 -54.10
CA GLU A 179 -23.60 11.71 -53.25
C GLU A 179 -23.25 10.82 -52.04
N SER A 180 -22.40 9.80 -52.22
CA SER A 180 -21.96 8.93 -51.12
C SER A 180 -21.09 9.67 -50.11
N VAL A 181 -20.13 10.44 -50.59
CA VAL A 181 -19.26 11.26 -49.74
C VAL A 181 -20.07 12.32 -48.99
N ASP A 182 -21.04 12.98 -49.65
CA ASP A 182 -21.89 14.00 -49.02
C ASP A 182 -22.67 13.43 -47.84
N ARG A 183 -23.23 12.21 -47.95
CA ARG A 183 -23.91 11.56 -46.82
C ARG A 183 -22.97 11.32 -45.63
N LYS A 184 -21.73 10.89 -45.89
CA LYS A 184 -20.72 10.69 -44.84
C LYS A 184 -20.28 12.03 -44.24
N ALA A 185 -20.09 13.05 -45.07
CA ALA A 185 -19.71 14.39 -44.66
C ALA A 185 -20.80 15.04 -43.81
N GLN A 186 -22.07 14.89 -44.17
CA GLN A 186 -23.20 15.39 -43.39
C GLN A 186 -23.19 14.81 -41.97
N ARG A 187 -23.07 13.49 -41.83
CA ARG A 187 -23.01 12.82 -40.50
C ARG A 187 -21.84 13.32 -39.65
N PHE A 188 -20.66 13.47 -40.27
CA PHE A 188 -19.49 14.00 -39.59
C PHE A 188 -19.69 15.47 -39.17
N ASN A 189 -20.20 16.30 -40.08
CA ASN A 189 -20.46 17.72 -39.85
C ASN A 189 -21.51 17.95 -38.77
N GLU A 190 -22.56 17.12 -38.70
CA GLU A 190 -23.56 17.17 -37.63
C GLU A 190 -22.92 16.98 -36.25
N ALA A 191 -22.03 15.99 -36.10
CA ALA A 191 -21.31 15.76 -34.85
C ALA A 191 -20.35 16.92 -34.50
N ILE A 192 -19.61 17.43 -35.49
CA ILE A 192 -18.73 18.60 -35.32
C ILE A 192 -19.53 19.84 -34.90
N ASN A 193 -20.68 20.08 -35.54
CA ASN A 193 -21.54 21.21 -35.21
C ASN A 193 -22.08 21.10 -33.79
N LYS A 194 -22.50 19.91 -33.36
CA LYS A 194 -23.03 19.71 -32.00
C LYS A 194 -22.02 20.09 -30.92
N LEU A 195 -20.76 19.67 -31.07
CA LEU A 195 -19.75 19.89 -30.03
C LEU A 195 -19.00 21.22 -30.15
N PHE A 196 -18.83 21.75 -31.36
CA PHE A 196 -17.90 22.87 -31.65
C PHE A 196 -18.56 24.09 -32.30
N LEU A 197 -19.90 24.15 -32.39
CA LEU A 197 -20.62 25.37 -32.76
C LEU A 197 -21.19 26.04 -31.50
N SER A 198 -20.90 27.32 -31.31
CA SER A 198 -21.31 28.07 -30.11
C SER A 198 -22.83 28.17 -29.90
N SER A 199 -23.62 28.14 -30.97
CA SER A 199 -25.09 28.12 -30.90
C SER A 199 -25.69 26.75 -30.56
N SER A 200 -24.87 25.70 -30.50
CA SER A 200 -25.33 24.35 -30.17
C SER A 200 -25.59 24.23 -28.66
N PRO A 201 -26.71 23.59 -28.23
CA PRO A 201 -26.88 23.22 -26.82
C PRO A 201 -25.80 22.23 -26.35
N ASP A 202 -25.22 21.50 -27.30
CA ASP A 202 -24.16 20.54 -27.03
C ASP A 202 -22.75 21.16 -27.01
N TYR A 203 -22.63 22.47 -27.19
CA TYR A 203 -21.34 23.16 -27.27
C TYR A 203 -20.44 22.88 -26.06
N LEU A 204 -19.19 22.49 -26.33
CA LEU A 204 -18.31 21.93 -25.32
C LEU A 204 -17.52 22.98 -24.53
N ALA A 205 -17.20 24.13 -25.14
CA ALA A 205 -16.30 25.14 -24.54
C ALA A 205 -16.72 25.62 -23.14
N PRO A 206 -18.00 25.85 -22.81
CA PRO A 206 -18.38 26.33 -21.48
C PRO A 206 -18.00 25.36 -20.36
N VAL A 207 -18.18 24.05 -20.59
CA VAL A 207 -17.78 23.01 -19.61
C VAL A 207 -16.26 22.91 -19.56
N VAL A 208 -15.59 22.98 -20.71
CA VAL A 208 -14.12 22.93 -20.80
C VAL A 208 -13.48 24.09 -20.07
N ASN A 209 -13.97 25.33 -20.25
CA ASN A 209 -13.43 26.52 -19.58
C ASN A 209 -13.64 26.48 -18.05
N LYS A 210 -14.74 25.88 -17.56
CA LYS A 210 -14.92 25.68 -16.11
C LYS A 210 -13.82 24.79 -15.51
N ILE A 211 -13.39 23.77 -16.25
CA ILE A 211 -12.31 22.87 -15.85
C ILE A 211 -10.95 23.54 -16.04
N LEU A 212 -10.75 24.16 -17.21
CA LEU A 212 -9.49 24.79 -17.59
C LEU A 212 -9.11 25.90 -16.63
N ASN A 213 -10.05 26.74 -16.19
CA ASN A 213 -9.76 27.80 -15.21
C ASN A 213 -9.28 27.25 -13.85
N LYS A 214 -9.61 26.00 -13.49
CA LYS A 214 -9.07 25.35 -12.28
C LYS A 214 -7.65 24.80 -12.50
N LEU A 215 -7.32 24.36 -13.73
CA LEU A 215 -6.00 23.83 -14.07
C LEU A 215 -4.99 24.92 -14.48
N SER A 216 -5.46 25.95 -15.16
CA SER A 216 -4.69 27.07 -15.68
C SER A 216 -5.54 28.35 -15.53
N PRO A 217 -5.53 28.97 -14.34
CA PRO A 217 -6.29 30.19 -14.07
C PRO A 217 -6.03 31.29 -15.10
N GLY A 218 -7.08 32.04 -15.46
CA GLY A 218 -7.01 33.12 -16.44
C GLY A 218 -7.00 32.68 -17.91
N LEU A 219 -6.94 31.37 -18.18
CA LEU A 219 -6.94 30.81 -19.54
C LEU A 219 -8.34 30.37 -19.95
N ASN A 220 -8.85 30.95 -21.04
CA ASN A 220 -10.12 30.54 -21.66
C ASN A 220 -9.90 30.20 -23.14
N ILE A 221 -10.73 29.30 -23.65
CA ILE A 221 -10.74 28.91 -25.05
C ILE A 221 -12.12 29.07 -25.68
N VAL A 222 -12.13 29.33 -26.98
CA VAL A 222 -13.31 29.24 -27.86
C VAL A 222 -12.93 28.37 -29.05
N PHE A 223 -13.82 27.44 -29.41
CA PHE A 223 -13.65 26.63 -30.61
C PHE A 223 -14.20 27.36 -31.83
N GLU A 224 -13.37 27.52 -32.87
CA GLU A 224 -13.79 27.87 -34.22
C GLU A 224 -13.66 26.63 -35.12
N ARG A 225 -14.81 26.11 -35.59
CA ARG A 225 -14.81 24.96 -36.52
C ARG A 225 -14.77 25.42 -37.97
N ARG A 226 -13.96 24.76 -38.79
CA ARG A 226 -14.02 24.85 -40.26
C ARG A 226 -14.34 23.47 -40.82
N LEU A 227 -15.50 23.33 -41.44
CA LEU A 227 -15.97 22.06 -42.00
C LEU A 227 -15.13 21.65 -43.23
N PRO A 228 -15.03 20.35 -43.54
CA PRO A 228 -14.32 19.90 -44.73
C PRO A 228 -15.00 20.40 -46.00
N VAL A 229 -14.21 20.84 -46.98
CA VAL A 229 -14.69 21.26 -48.30
C VAL A 229 -14.42 20.14 -49.30
N LEU A 230 -15.45 19.81 -50.07
CA LEU A 230 -15.43 18.73 -51.06
C LEU A 230 -15.52 19.30 -52.49
N ASN A 231 -14.72 18.79 -53.43
CA ASN A 231 -14.82 19.15 -54.85
C ASN A 231 -15.94 18.39 -55.58
N TYR A 232 -16.16 18.65 -56.88
CA TYR A 232 -17.21 18.00 -57.66
C TYR A 232 -17.13 16.45 -57.70
N GLU A 233 -15.96 15.86 -57.48
CA GLU A 233 -15.72 14.40 -57.43
C GLU A 233 -15.90 13.80 -56.01
N GLY A 234 -16.23 14.63 -55.01
CA GLY A 234 -16.28 14.21 -53.62
C GLY A 234 -14.91 13.98 -52.99
N LYS A 235 -13.82 14.55 -53.53
CA LYS A 235 -12.52 14.57 -52.84
C LYS A 235 -12.49 15.73 -51.84
N ILE A 236 -11.88 15.49 -50.68
CA ILE A 236 -11.63 16.53 -49.67
C ILE A 236 -10.49 17.42 -50.18
N VAL A 237 -10.81 18.67 -50.52
CA VAL A 237 -9.83 19.68 -50.97
C VAL A 237 -9.35 20.56 -49.82
N HIS A 238 -10.21 20.80 -48.83
CA HIS A 238 -9.82 21.40 -47.56
C HIS A 238 -10.27 20.49 -46.41
N PRO A 239 -9.36 20.02 -45.55
CA PRO A 239 -9.72 19.18 -44.41
C PRO A 239 -10.49 19.99 -43.37
N CYS A 240 -11.21 19.28 -42.50
CA CYS A 240 -11.81 19.89 -41.33
C CYS A 240 -10.73 20.44 -40.40
N LYS A 241 -10.97 21.60 -39.79
CA LYS A 241 -10.14 22.17 -38.73
C LYS A 241 -10.97 22.47 -37.49
N ILE A 242 -10.35 22.35 -36.32
CA ILE A 242 -10.90 22.88 -35.06
C ILE A 242 -9.84 23.81 -34.51
N LEU A 243 -10.07 25.11 -34.68
CA LEU A 243 -9.15 26.15 -34.23
C LEU A 243 -9.49 26.56 -32.81
N LEU A 244 -8.45 26.85 -32.02
CA LEU A 244 -8.57 27.46 -30.70
C LEU A 244 -8.31 28.95 -30.79
N GLU A 245 -9.32 29.74 -30.50
CA GLU A 245 -9.13 31.11 -30.04
C GLU A 245 -8.87 31.07 -28.54
N VAL A 246 -7.76 31.64 -28.11
CA VAL A 246 -7.31 31.58 -26.72
C VAL A 246 -7.26 32.97 -26.15
N GLU A 247 -7.85 33.11 -24.97
CA GLU A 247 -7.87 34.32 -24.17
C GLU A 247 -7.08 34.08 -22.88
N THR A 248 -6.24 35.03 -22.50
CA THR A 248 -5.48 34.99 -21.25
C THR A 248 -5.67 36.30 -20.50
N GLU A 249 -6.14 36.25 -19.26
CA GLU A 249 -6.39 37.43 -18.41
C GLU A 249 -7.28 38.49 -19.11
N GLY A 250 -8.33 38.06 -19.82
CA GLY A 250 -9.21 38.99 -20.55
C GLY A 250 -8.72 39.40 -21.94
N VAL A 251 -7.52 38.97 -22.36
CA VAL A 251 -6.87 39.41 -23.60
C VAL A 251 -6.83 38.29 -24.63
N SER A 252 -7.43 38.54 -25.80
CA SER A 252 -7.32 37.63 -26.95
C SER A 252 -5.88 37.54 -27.44
N LEU A 253 -5.40 36.32 -27.65
CA LEU A 253 -4.04 36.07 -28.15
C LEU A 253 -3.93 36.11 -29.68
N LYS A 254 -5.05 36.28 -30.39
CA LYS A 254 -5.12 36.30 -31.87
C LYS A 254 -4.19 37.36 -32.48
N ASP A 255 -4.07 38.50 -31.81
CA ASP A 255 -3.29 39.66 -32.29
C ASP A 255 -1.85 39.72 -31.73
N LYS A 256 -1.47 38.77 -30.85
CA LYS A 256 -0.19 38.80 -30.11
C LYS A 256 0.73 37.60 -30.33
N ASN A 257 0.56 36.87 -31.44
CA ASN A 257 1.31 35.65 -31.77
C ASN A 257 1.13 34.54 -30.70
N PRO A 258 0.10 33.68 -30.84
CA PRO A 258 -0.28 32.68 -29.84
C PRO A 258 0.86 31.71 -29.45
N GLN A 259 1.85 31.54 -30.32
CA GLN A 259 3.03 30.69 -30.12
C GLN A 259 3.89 31.07 -28.92
N PHE A 260 3.88 32.33 -28.48
CA PHE A 260 4.67 32.77 -27.34
C PHE A 260 3.96 32.55 -25.98
N SER A 261 2.65 32.27 -25.97
CA SER A 261 1.87 32.12 -24.73
C SER A 261 1.47 30.68 -24.39
N LEU A 262 1.29 29.81 -25.41
CA LEU A 262 0.87 28.42 -25.22
C LEU A 262 2.06 27.45 -25.23
N ASN A 263 2.58 27.13 -24.05
CA ASN A 263 3.54 26.06 -23.88
C ASN A 263 2.86 24.67 -23.91
N GLU A 264 3.66 23.61 -23.86
CA GLU A 264 3.15 22.23 -23.86
C GLU A 264 2.27 21.93 -22.65
N ALA A 265 2.63 22.43 -21.46
CA ALA A 265 1.84 22.24 -20.25
C ALA A 265 0.41 22.84 -20.37
N LYS A 266 0.27 24.05 -20.94
CA LYS A 266 -1.05 24.66 -21.19
C LYS A 266 -1.85 23.89 -22.24
N LEU A 267 -1.22 23.41 -23.31
CA LEU A 267 -1.90 22.57 -24.30
C LEU A 267 -2.35 21.23 -23.72
N SER A 268 -1.55 20.62 -22.84
CA SER A 268 -1.92 19.43 -22.08
C SER A 268 -3.10 19.71 -21.13
N ALA A 269 -3.09 20.86 -20.44
CA ALA A 269 -4.21 21.28 -19.60
C ALA A 269 -5.50 21.49 -20.41
N ILE A 270 -5.41 22.09 -21.60
CA ILE A 270 -6.53 22.21 -22.54
C ILE A 270 -7.02 20.83 -22.98
N ALA A 271 -6.12 19.93 -23.39
CA ALA A 271 -6.46 18.59 -23.83
C ALA A 271 -7.19 17.78 -22.75
N ILE A 272 -6.66 17.82 -21.51
CA ILE A 272 -7.28 17.18 -20.34
C ILE A 272 -8.64 17.81 -20.04
N SER A 273 -8.76 19.13 -20.13
CA SER A 273 -10.03 19.84 -19.92
C SER A 273 -11.08 19.47 -20.97
N ILE A 274 -10.69 19.31 -22.24
CA ILE A 274 -11.56 18.83 -23.32
C ILE A 274 -12.06 17.42 -23.01
N PHE A 275 -11.15 16.51 -22.65
CA PHE A 275 -11.49 15.14 -22.28
C PHE A 275 -12.49 15.12 -21.12
N LEU A 276 -12.12 15.72 -19.97
CA LEU A 276 -12.96 15.74 -18.78
C LEU A 276 -14.31 16.43 -19.03
N GLY A 277 -14.33 17.51 -19.82
CA GLY A 277 -15.57 18.19 -20.18
C GLY A 277 -16.52 17.30 -20.98
N ALA A 278 -16.00 16.49 -21.89
CA ALA A 278 -16.79 15.51 -22.63
C ALA A 278 -17.29 14.38 -21.72
N ILE A 279 -16.48 13.93 -20.76
CA ILE A 279 -16.90 12.93 -19.76
C ILE A 279 -18.02 13.47 -18.87
N ILE A 280 -17.89 14.69 -18.36
CA ILE A 280 -18.93 15.35 -17.54
C ILE A 280 -20.23 15.48 -18.34
N LYS A 281 -20.16 15.85 -19.62
CA LYS A 281 -21.35 15.93 -20.46
C LYS A 281 -22.02 14.57 -20.67
N GLN A 282 -21.23 13.48 -20.70
CA GLN A 282 -21.74 12.12 -20.85
C GLN A 282 -22.16 11.47 -19.52
N SER A 283 -21.73 12.00 -18.37
CA SER A 283 -21.97 11.39 -17.06
C SER A 283 -23.44 11.12 -16.72
N PRO A 284 -24.43 11.94 -17.16
CA PRO A 284 -25.84 11.64 -16.92
C PRO A 284 -26.32 10.33 -17.55
N PHE A 285 -25.66 9.85 -18.61
CA PHE A 285 -25.97 8.58 -19.26
C PHE A 285 -25.36 7.37 -18.57
N SER A 286 -24.65 7.58 -17.45
CA SER A 286 -24.11 6.52 -16.60
C SER A 286 -24.38 6.83 -15.13
N PRO A 287 -25.62 6.67 -14.68
CA PRO A 287 -26.02 7.07 -13.32
C PRO A 287 -25.40 6.18 -12.24
N GLU A 288 -25.17 4.89 -12.52
CA GLU A 288 -24.81 3.91 -11.49
C GLU A 288 -23.31 3.66 -11.32
N ILE A 289 -22.54 3.63 -12.41
CA ILE A 289 -21.11 3.26 -12.42
C ILE A 289 -20.32 4.27 -13.27
N LYS A 290 -19.52 5.13 -12.62
CA LYS A 290 -18.74 6.18 -13.31
C LYS A 290 -17.23 5.99 -13.14
N PRO A 291 -16.58 5.01 -13.81
CA PRO A 291 -15.14 4.87 -13.75
C PRO A 291 -14.48 6.06 -14.45
N LEU A 292 -13.33 6.52 -13.99
CA LEU A 292 -12.46 7.45 -14.70
C LEU A 292 -11.03 6.96 -14.56
N PHE A 293 -10.41 6.54 -15.66
CA PHE A 293 -9.07 5.96 -15.63
C PHE A 293 -8.08 6.85 -16.39
N LEU A 294 -7.05 7.33 -15.69
CA LEU A 294 -6.04 8.25 -16.16
C LEU A 294 -4.66 7.59 -16.08
N ASP A 295 -4.15 7.04 -17.19
CA ASP A 295 -2.86 6.33 -17.26
C ASP A 295 -1.73 7.23 -17.78
N ASP A 296 -0.77 7.51 -16.90
CA ASP A 296 0.46 8.23 -17.22
C ASP A 296 0.22 9.63 -17.82
N ILE A 297 -0.95 10.24 -17.59
CA ILE A 297 -1.31 11.55 -18.18
C ILE A 297 -0.55 12.73 -17.57
N LEU A 298 0.13 12.51 -16.43
CA LEU A 298 0.78 13.55 -15.64
C LEU A 298 2.22 13.85 -16.09
N ILE A 299 2.78 13.02 -16.96
CA ILE A 299 4.19 13.14 -17.40
C ILE A 299 4.44 14.49 -18.09
N GLY A 300 3.53 14.92 -18.97
CA GLY A 300 3.63 16.17 -19.71
C GLY A 300 3.18 17.42 -18.93
N LEU A 301 2.90 17.28 -17.63
CA LEU A 301 2.52 18.39 -16.75
C LEU A 301 3.66 18.68 -15.76
N ASP A 302 3.89 19.97 -15.50
CA ASP A 302 4.73 20.43 -14.39
C ASP A 302 4.09 20.12 -13.02
N SER A 303 4.89 20.17 -11.96
CA SER A 303 4.45 19.82 -10.60
C SER A 303 3.26 20.64 -10.11
N GLU A 304 3.16 21.91 -10.51
CA GLU A 304 2.05 22.78 -10.11
C GLU A 304 0.74 22.34 -10.77
N ASN A 305 0.75 22.09 -12.08
CA ASN A 305 -0.42 21.63 -12.82
C ASN A 305 -0.85 20.21 -12.42
N ARG A 306 0.11 19.35 -12.04
CA ARG A 306 -0.20 18.04 -11.44
C ARG A 306 -1.00 18.19 -10.14
N LEU A 307 -0.60 19.09 -9.25
CA LEU A 307 -1.34 19.38 -8.00
C LEU A 307 -2.72 19.98 -8.27
N ARG A 308 -2.81 20.93 -9.22
CA ARG A 308 -4.10 21.50 -9.63
C ARG A 308 -5.05 20.43 -10.18
N LEU A 309 -4.55 19.43 -10.90
CA LEU A 309 -5.37 18.30 -11.34
C LEU A 309 -5.91 17.48 -10.17
N LEU A 310 -5.09 17.19 -9.15
CA LEU A 310 -5.58 16.47 -7.96
C LEU A 310 -6.67 17.26 -7.24
N ARG A 311 -6.46 18.56 -7.03
CA ARG A 311 -7.46 19.44 -6.40
C ARG A 311 -8.75 19.55 -7.21
N LEU A 312 -8.64 19.61 -8.54
CA LEU A 312 -9.79 19.57 -9.45
C LEU A 312 -10.60 18.27 -9.27
N LEU A 313 -9.93 17.12 -9.22
CA LEU A 313 -10.59 15.81 -9.12
C LEU A 313 -11.16 15.55 -7.70
N GLN A 314 -10.56 16.12 -6.66
CA GLN A 314 -11.09 16.10 -5.29
C GLN A 314 -12.21 17.11 -5.06
N GLU A 315 -12.27 18.15 -5.91
CA GLU A 315 -13.17 19.29 -5.78
C GLU A 315 -13.04 19.95 -4.40
N GLU A 316 -11.79 20.19 -3.98
CA GLU A 316 -11.44 20.85 -2.73
C GLU A 316 -12.08 22.24 -2.66
N GLY A 317 -12.78 22.54 -1.56
CA GLY A 317 -13.50 23.81 -1.37
C GLY A 317 -14.79 23.96 -2.18
N VAL A 318 -15.25 22.92 -2.90
CA VAL A 318 -16.53 22.93 -3.64
C VAL A 318 -17.65 22.35 -2.75
N PRO A 319 -18.82 23.00 -2.64
CA PRO A 319 -19.97 22.45 -1.92
C PRO A 319 -20.38 21.07 -2.46
N GLU A 320 -20.81 20.16 -1.57
CA GLU A 320 -21.08 18.75 -1.93
C GLU A 320 -22.13 18.59 -3.04
N GLN A 321 -23.12 19.49 -3.12
CA GLN A 321 -24.11 19.48 -4.20
C GLN A 321 -23.53 19.84 -5.58
N ASP A 322 -22.44 20.61 -5.62
CA ASP A 322 -21.83 21.15 -6.83
C ASP A 322 -20.65 20.29 -7.32
N LYS A 323 -20.27 19.28 -6.53
CA LYS A 323 -19.24 18.30 -6.89
C LYS A 323 -19.69 17.41 -8.04
N VAL A 324 -18.98 17.51 -9.16
CA VAL A 324 -19.21 16.76 -10.40
C VAL A 324 -18.49 15.40 -10.38
N PHE A 325 -17.37 15.30 -9.67
CA PHE A 325 -16.53 14.09 -9.62
C PHE A 325 -16.84 13.17 -8.43
N LYS A 326 -17.69 13.58 -7.48
CA LYS A 326 -18.03 12.77 -6.29
C LYS A 326 -18.55 11.35 -6.60
N ASP A 327 -19.31 11.22 -7.69
CA ASP A 327 -19.89 9.94 -8.09
C ASP A 327 -18.91 9.08 -8.87
N PHE A 328 -17.80 9.66 -9.36
CA PHE A 328 -16.80 8.94 -10.10
C PHE A 328 -15.98 8.03 -9.17
N GLN A 329 -15.50 6.94 -9.74
CA GLN A 329 -14.45 6.14 -9.14
C GLN A 329 -13.20 6.29 -10.00
N ILE A 330 -12.23 7.02 -9.46
CA ILE A 330 -11.09 7.53 -10.21
C ILE A 330 -9.90 6.61 -9.99
N PHE A 331 -9.25 6.22 -11.08
CA PHE A 331 -8.02 5.45 -11.11
C PHE A 331 -6.95 6.30 -11.80
N ILE A 332 -5.87 6.59 -11.09
CA ILE A 332 -4.70 7.30 -11.64
C ILE A 332 -3.53 6.33 -11.58
N THR A 333 -2.79 6.22 -12.67
CA THR A 333 -1.60 5.39 -12.72
C THR A 333 -0.40 6.22 -13.19
N THR A 334 0.76 5.99 -12.59
CA THR A 334 2.00 6.72 -12.90
C THR A 334 3.22 5.82 -12.79
N TYR A 335 4.27 6.10 -13.56
CA TYR A 335 5.61 5.57 -13.31
C TYR A 335 6.47 6.47 -12.42
N ASP A 336 6.01 7.68 -12.07
CA ASP A 336 6.80 8.65 -11.30
C ASP A 336 6.64 8.39 -9.80
N ARG A 337 7.68 7.80 -9.18
CA ARG A 337 7.69 7.46 -7.75
C ARG A 337 7.59 8.69 -6.86
N HIS A 338 8.31 9.75 -7.22
CA HIS A 338 8.32 10.98 -6.43
C HIS A 338 6.92 11.60 -6.40
N TRP A 339 6.27 11.65 -7.56
CA TRP A 339 4.91 12.14 -7.65
C TRP A 339 3.91 11.26 -6.88
N TYR A 340 4.06 9.94 -6.93
CA TYR A 340 3.24 9.02 -6.13
C TYR A 340 3.33 9.30 -4.62
N GLU A 341 4.53 9.55 -4.09
CA GLU A 341 4.70 9.90 -2.67
C GLU A 341 4.13 11.29 -2.34
N ILE A 342 4.28 12.28 -3.22
CA ILE A 342 3.61 13.59 -3.05
C ILE A 342 2.09 13.41 -3.02
N ALA A 343 1.54 12.63 -3.95
CA ALA A 343 0.10 12.40 -4.04
C ALA A 343 -0.48 11.78 -2.76
N LYS A 344 0.26 10.90 -2.07
CA LYS A 344 -0.14 10.34 -0.76
C LYS A 344 -0.41 11.41 0.30
N LEU A 345 0.34 12.50 0.27
CA LEU A 345 0.20 13.60 1.22
C LEU A 345 -1.06 14.45 0.96
N HIS A 346 -1.54 14.46 -0.28
CA HIS A 346 -2.68 15.28 -0.71
C HIS A 346 -4.00 14.51 -0.87
N LEU A 347 -3.94 13.19 -1.10
CA LEU A 347 -5.12 12.38 -1.41
C LEU A 347 -5.60 11.56 -0.21
N THR A 348 -6.22 12.22 0.76
CA THR A 348 -6.85 11.54 1.89
C THR A 348 -8.02 10.66 1.43
N GLY A 349 -8.12 9.43 1.95
CA GLY A 349 -9.20 8.50 1.61
C GLY A 349 -9.01 7.72 0.30
N TRP A 350 -7.96 8.01 -0.47
CA TRP A 350 -7.61 7.24 -1.66
C TRP A 350 -6.83 5.98 -1.29
N LYS A 351 -6.91 4.98 -2.17
CA LYS A 351 -6.13 3.74 -2.06
C LYS A 351 -4.86 3.84 -2.89
N PHE A 352 -3.73 3.56 -2.24
CA PHE A 352 -2.41 3.60 -2.85
C PHE A 352 -1.91 2.16 -3.09
N ILE A 353 -1.51 1.89 -4.33
CA ILE A 353 -1.09 0.56 -4.78
C ILE A 353 0.23 0.70 -5.55
N GLU A 354 1.17 -0.20 -5.33
CA GLU A 354 2.44 -0.25 -6.05
C GLU A 354 2.49 -1.54 -6.88
N PHE A 355 2.88 -1.42 -8.14
CA PHE A 355 3.07 -2.53 -9.07
C PHE A 355 4.56 -2.64 -9.36
N TYR A 356 5.09 -3.84 -9.16
CA TYR A 356 6.47 -4.19 -9.48
C TYR A 356 6.50 -5.35 -10.47
N ARG A 357 7.60 -5.44 -11.22
CA ARG A 357 7.84 -6.59 -12.08
C ARG A 357 8.36 -7.74 -11.22
N GLY A 358 7.58 -8.81 -11.08
CA GLY A 358 8.02 -10.05 -10.45
C GLY A 358 8.54 -11.08 -11.44
N THR A 359 9.05 -12.18 -10.90
CA THR A 359 9.45 -13.38 -11.65
C THR A 359 8.26 -14.07 -12.33
N GLU A 360 7.11 -14.09 -11.65
CA GLU A 360 5.87 -14.72 -12.08
C GLU A 360 4.76 -13.68 -12.22
N GLY A 361 5.01 -12.66 -13.05
CA GLY A 361 4.06 -11.58 -13.32
C GLY A 361 4.15 -10.42 -12.34
N PRO A 362 3.13 -9.54 -12.30
CA PRO A 362 3.12 -8.36 -11.44
C PRO A 362 3.14 -8.72 -9.95
N GLU A 363 4.02 -8.07 -9.19
CA GLU A 363 4.00 -8.06 -7.73
C GLU A 363 3.27 -6.80 -7.26
N ILE A 364 2.10 -7.01 -6.64
CA ILE A 364 1.19 -5.92 -6.28
C ILE A 364 1.25 -5.67 -4.78
N ILE A 365 1.63 -4.47 -4.37
CA ILE A 365 1.78 -4.06 -2.98
C ILE A 365 0.70 -3.05 -2.64
N HIS A 366 -0.09 -3.34 -1.62
CA HIS A 366 -1.15 -2.45 -1.14
C HIS A 366 -1.20 -2.47 0.39
N ASN A 367 -1.96 -1.53 0.97
CA ASN A 367 -1.93 -1.27 2.41
C ASN A 367 -2.34 -2.46 3.29
N GLN A 368 -3.27 -3.30 2.84
CA GLN A 368 -3.76 -4.47 3.56
C GLN A 368 -2.71 -5.59 3.73
N LYS A 369 -1.69 -5.64 2.86
CA LYS A 369 -0.62 -6.62 3.03
C LYS A 369 0.15 -6.35 4.33
N ASN A 370 0.33 -7.38 5.15
CA ASN A 370 1.16 -7.29 6.35
C ASN A 370 2.64 -7.10 5.96
N TYR A 371 3.50 -6.77 6.92
CA TYR A 371 4.90 -6.48 6.62
C TYR A 371 5.65 -7.69 6.02
N LEU A 372 5.31 -8.91 6.40
CA LEU A 372 5.91 -10.12 5.85
C LEU A 372 5.50 -10.35 4.39
N GLU A 373 4.22 -10.17 4.06
CA GLU A 373 3.71 -10.24 2.68
C GLU A 373 4.34 -9.16 1.80
N LYS A 374 4.44 -7.93 2.30
CA LYS A 374 5.14 -6.83 1.60
C LYS A 374 6.60 -7.20 1.35
N ALA A 375 7.30 -7.74 2.34
CA ALA A 375 8.67 -8.19 2.18
C ALA A 375 8.81 -9.27 1.09
N LYS A 376 7.89 -10.24 1.04
CA LYS A 376 7.86 -11.29 0.00
C LYS A 376 7.65 -10.69 -1.39
N CYS A 377 6.76 -9.71 -1.55
CA CYS A 377 6.58 -9.00 -2.82
C CYS A 377 7.84 -8.27 -3.28
N TYR A 378 8.50 -7.51 -2.39
CA TYR A 378 9.76 -6.83 -2.73
C TYR A 378 10.88 -7.81 -3.06
N PHE A 379 10.94 -8.95 -2.37
CA PHE A 379 11.89 -10.03 -2.67
C PHE A 379 11.69 -10.57 -4.10
N ASN A 380 10.46 -10.88 -4.48
CA ASN A 380 10.11 -11.36 -5.82
C ASN A 380 10.32 -10.30 -6.90
N ALA A 381 10.22 -9.02 -6.54
CA ALA A 381 10.52 -7.87 -7.37
C ALA A 381 12.03 -7.54 -7.46
N TYR A 382 12.90 -8.32 -6.81
CA TYR A 382 14.35 -8.07 -6.71
C TYR A 382 14.75 -6.77 -6.00
N ASP A 383 13.84 -6.13 -5.27
CA ASP A 383 14.13 -4.99 -4.39
C ASP A 383 14.52 -5.51 -3.00
N PHE A 384 15.74 -6.04 -2.92
CA PHE A 384 16.30 -6.61 -1.71
C PHE A 384 16.40 -5.61 -0.54
N PRO A 385 16.78 -4.33 -0.75
CA PRO A 385 16.74 -3.31 0.32
C PRO A 385 15.35 -3.08 0.90
N ALA A 386 14.32 -2.93 0.06
CA ALA A 386 12.96 -2.78 0.55
C ALA A 386 12.49 -4.06 1.25
N SER A 387 12.79 -5.23 0.70
CA SER A 387 12.45 -6.53 1.32
C SER A 387 13.04 -6.65 2.73
N ALA A 388 14.33 -6.32 2.91
CA ALA A 388 15.00 -6.35 4.20
C ALA A 388 14.37 -5.38 5.22
N ASN A 389 14.02 -4.18 4.78
CA ASN A 389 13.35 -3.18 5.62
C ASN A 389 11.96 -3.64 6.06
N TYR A 390 11.19 -4.27 5.18
CA TYR A 390 9.88 -4.82 5.54
C TYR A 390 9.98 -6.08 6.41
N LEU A 391 10.99 -6.93 6.21
CA LEU A 391 11.29 -8.05 7.12
C LEU A 391 11.64 -7.56 8.52
N ARG A 392 12.42 -6.48 8.64
CA ARG A 392 12.67 -5.83 9.93
C ARG A 392 11.37 -5.44 10.62
N LYS A 393 10.49 -4.74 9.92
CA LYS A 393 9.21 -4.29 10.48
C LYS A 393 8.34 -5.48 10.91
N ALA A 394 8.36 -6.57 10.14
CA ALA A 394 7.70 -7.81 10.52
C ALA A 394 8.28 -8.37 11.82
N CYS A 395 9.61 -8.47 11.92
CA CYS A 395 10.31 -8.92 13.13
C CYS A 395 9.96 -8.08 14.37
N GLU A 396 10.06 -6.75 14.25
CA GLU A 396 9.72 -5.82 15.33
C GLU A 396 8.25 -5.94 15.76
N THR A 397 7.34 -6.15 14.81
CA THR A 397 5.90 -6.33 15.08
C THR A 397 5.67 -7.66 15.80
N THR A 398 6.21 -8.77 15.30
CA THR A 398 6.08 -10.08 15.94
C THR A 398 6.60 -10.08 17.38
N LEU A 399 7.77 -9.48 17.63
CA LEU A 399 8.32 -9.38 18.99
C LEU A 399 7.42 -8.55 19.91
N LYS A 400 6.87 -7.44 19.42
CA LYS A 400 5.94 -6.59 20.19
C LYS A 400 4.62 -7.27 20.51
N ASP A 401 4.12 -8.10 19.59
CA ASP A 401 2.85 -8.80 19.75
C ASP A 401 2.99 -10.01 20.69
N LYS A 402 4.13 -10.70 20.66
CA LYS A 402 4.38 -11.87 21.52
C LYS A 402 4.81 -11.50 22.94
N LEU A 403 5.74 -10.55 23.09
CA LEU A 403 6.28 -10.18 24.40
C LEU A 403 5.27 -9.37 25.23
N LEU A 404 5.34 -9.53 26.55
CA LEU A 404 4.53 -8.70 27.45
C LEU A 404 4.90 -7.22 27.33
N GLN A 405 3.94 -6.34 27.57
CA GLN A 405 4.10 -4.89 27.43
C GLN A 405 5.33 -4.33 28.19
N THR A 406 5.66 -4.90 29.35
CA THR A 406 6.83 -4.53 30.15
C THR A 406 8.17 -4.73 29.42
N TYR A 407 8.20 -5.61 28.41
CA TYR A 407 9.37 -5.90 27.58
C TYR A 407 9.32 -5.17 26.22
N THR A 408 8.27 -4.40 25.92
CA THR A 408 8.11 -3.73 24.61
C THR A 408 8.07 -2.21 24.69
N ILE A 409 8.02 -1.64 25.91
CA ILE A 409 8.11 -0.20 26.17
C ILE A 409 9.59 0.23 26.25
N GLY A 410 9.96 1.34 25.62
CA GLY A 410 11.32 1.91 25.71
C GLY A 410 11.58 2.68 27.00
N ASP A 411 12.81 3.10 27.23
CA ASP A 411 13.16 3.91 28.40
C ASP A 411 12.72 5.37 28.21
N GLY A 412 11.99 5.95 29.17
CA GLY A 412 11.55 7.35 29.13
C GLY A 412 10.48 7.73 30.17
N VAL A 413 10.25 9.03 30.33
CA VAL A 413 9.12 9.57 31.13
C VAL A 413 7.81 9.35 30.35
N LYS A 414 6.69 9.10 31.04
CA LYS A 414 5.36 8.67 30.53
C LYS A 414 4.84 9.32 29.22
N GLU A 415 5.36 10.46 28.79
CA GLU A 415 4.94 11.21 27.60
C GLU A 415 5.98 11.26 26.45
N LEU A 416 7.19 10.72 26.63
CA LEU A 416 8.29 10.78 25.65
C LEU A 416 8.98 9.42 25.42
N VAL A 417 8.26 8.31 25.59
CA VAL A 417 8.83 6.98 25.42
C VAL A 417 9.08 6.69 23.93
N LYS A 418 10.35 6.65 23.53
CA LYS A 418 10.72 6.16 22.19
C LYS A 418 10.50 4.65 22.11
N PRO A 419 9.98 4.11 20.99
CA PRO A 419 9.88 2.67 20.82
C PRO A 419 11.29 2.04 20.88
N PRO A 420 11.44 0.85 21.51
CA PRO A 420 12.73 0.19 21.61
C PRO A 420 13.28 -0.16 20.23
N LYS A 421 14.60 -0.14 20.09
CA LYS A 421 15.29 -0.60 18.88
C LYS A 421 15.10 -2.12 18.72
N LEU A 422 15.20 -2.62 17.50
CA LEU A 422 15.08 -4.06 17.23
C LEU A 422 16.05 -4.90 18.07
N GLU A 423 17.30 -4.46 18.21
CA GLU A 423 18.30 -5.13 19.05
C GLU A 423 17.82 -5.31 20.48
N THR A 424 17.29 -4.23 21.09
CA THR A 424 16.70 -4.28 22.43
C THR A 424 15.51 -5.24 22.51
N LEU A 425 14.68 -5.33 21.47
CA LEU A 425 13.56 -6.29 21.45
C LEU A 425 14.05 -7.74 21.37
N ILE A 426 15.10 -8.01 20.58
CA ILE A 426 15.72 -9.34 20.49
C ILE A 426 16.35 -9.73 21.82
N ASP A 427 17.08 -8.81 22.47
CA ASP A 427 17.68 -9.06 23.78
C ASP A 427 16.62 -9.28 24.85
N ARG A 428 15.51 -8.53 24.79
CA ARG A 428 14.40 -8.71 25.73
C ARG A 428 13.64 -10.02 25.54
N LEU A 429 13.66 -10.61 24.34
CA LEU A 429 13.22 -11.99 24.16
C LEU A 429 14.08 -12.93 25.00
N LYS A 430 15.41 -12.80 24.94
CA LYS A 430 16.32 -13.59 25.77
C LYS A 430 16.07 -13.38 27.27
N VAL A 431 16.03 -12.12 27.71
CA VAL A 431 15.78 -11.76 29.11
C VAL A 431 14.42 -12.28 29.61
N TYR A 432 13.40 -12.30 28.75
CA TYR A 432 12.09 -12.86 29.12
C TYR A 432 12.19 -14.33 29.53
N TYR A 433 12.91 -15.16 28.78
CA TYR A 433 13.12 -16.57 29.13
C TYR A 433 13.96 -16.71 30.41
N GLU A 434 15.03 -15.92 30.54
CA GLU A 434 15.92 -15.95 31.70
C GLU A 434 15.21 -15.54 33.00
N ASP A 435 14.38 -14.50 32.96
CA ASP A 435 13.55 -14.06 34.09
C ASP A 435 12.55 -15.14 34.54
N LEU A 436 12.17 -16.04 33.63
CA LEU A 436 11.30 -17.18 33.90
C LEU A 436 12.06 -18.46 34.27
N GLY A 437 13.40 -18.42 34.28
CA GLY A 437 14.23 -19.59 34.55
C GLY A 437 14.17 -20.66 33.47
N ILE A 438 13.74 -20.30 32.26
CA ILE A 438 13.70 -21.18 31.10
C ILE A 438 14.91 -20.87 30.21
N GLN A 439 15.50 -21.91 29.61
CA GLN A 439 16.58 -21.70 28.66
C GLN A 439 16.05 -20.95 27.42
N PRO A 440 16.64 -19.80 27.05
CA PRO A 440 16.22 -19.06 25.86
C PRO A 440 16.50 -19.87 24.58
N PRO A 441 15.76 -19.61 23.50
CA PRO A 441 16.06 -20.20 22.19
C PRO A 441 17.30 -19.55 21.58
N GLU A 442 18.49 -19.87 22.11
CA GLU A 442 19.77 -19.20 21.81
C GLU A 442 20.08 -19.15 20.31
N LYS A 443 19.79 -20.22 19.57
CA LYS A 443 19.99 -20.27 18.11
C LYS A 443 19.15 -19.21 17.40
N LEU A 444 17.87 -19.07 17.76
CA LEU A 444 16.97 -18.08 17.18
C LEU A 444 17.42 -16.67 17.53
N VAL A 445 17.72 -16.41 18.80
CA VAL A 445 18.20 -15.09 19.28
C VAL A 445 19.48 -14.67 18.55
N THR A 446 20.45 -15.58 18.46
CA THR A 446 21.73 -15.33 17.76
C THR A 446 21.51 -15.07 16.27
N THR A 447 20.63 -15.82 15.64
CA THR A 447 20.31 -15.66 14.21
C THR A 447 19.59 -14.33 13.93
N LEU A 448 18.67 -13.92 14.82
CA LEU A 448 18.02 -12.61 14.75
C LEU A 448 19.02 -11.46 14.92
N GLN A 449 19.96 -11.56 15.87
CA GLN A 449 21.04 -10.59 16.06
C GLN A 449 21.94 -10.47 14.81
N TYR A 450 22.28 -11.61 14.20
CA TYR A 450 23.04 -11.66 12.96
C TYR A 450 22.33 -10.91 11.82
N TYR A 451 21.08 -11.28 11.49
CA TYR A 451 20.34 -10.61 10.41
C TYR A 451 19.97 -9.16 10.74
N LYS A 452 19.82 -8.81 12.02
CA LYS A 452 19.70 -7.41 12.43
C LYS A 452 20.91 -6.57 11.99
N SER A 453 22.10 -7.16 12.07
CA SER A 453 23.37 -6.49 11.78
C SER A 453 23.63 -6.37 10.27
N ILE A 454 23.35 -7.44 9.51
CA ILE A 454 23.68 -7.50 8.09
C ILE A 454 22.53 -7.13 7.14
N LEU A 455 21.25 -7.27 7.54
CA LEU A 455 20.09 -7.08 6.65
C LEU A 455 19.15 -5.97 7.09
N PHE A 456 18.74 -5.93 8.36
CA PHE A 456 17.63 -5.10 8.82
C PHE A 456 17.95 -3.60 8.99
N ASN A 457 19.14 -3.16 8.58
CA ASN A 457 19.53 -1.74 8.53
C ASN A 457 20.18 -1.39 7.18
N PRO A 458 19.52 -1.63 6.04
CA PRO A 458 20.19 -1.58 4.73
C PRO A 458 20.62 -0.16 4.33
N MET A 459 19.96 0.89 4.86
CA MET A 459 20.26 2.30 4.56
C MET A 459 21.23 2.96 5.57
N SER A 460 21.63 2.26 6.64
CA SER A 460 22.54 2.81 7.66
C SER A 460 24.00 2.44 7.42
N HIS A 461 24.25 1.49 6.51
CA HIS A 461 25.55 1.25 5.94
C HIS A 461 25.72 2.27 4.81
N SER A 462 26.44 3.36 5.09
CA SER A 462 26.73 4.45 4.14
C SER A 462 27.58 4.01 2.94
N ASP A 463 27.99 2.74 2.91
CA ASP A 463 28.79 2.18 1.85
C ASP A 463 27.89 1.47 0.84
N ILE A 464 28.00 1.94 -0.40
CA ILE A 464 27.50 1.34 -1.65
C ILE A 464 27.93 -0.14 -1.84
N GLU A 465 28.70 -0.72 -0.90
CA GLU A 465 29.47 -1.97 -1.06
C GLU A 465 29.01 -3.17 -0.21
N SER A 466 27.95 -3.07 0.59
CA SER A 466 27.35 -4.25 1.25
C SER A 466 26.11 -4.74 0.49
N PRO A 467 26.26 -5.51 -0.61
CA PRO A 467 25.13 -6.04 -1.34
C PRO A 467 24.30 -6.95 -0.44
N ILE A 468 22.99 -6.72 -0.41
CA ILE A 468 22.05 -7.64 0.22
C ILE A 468 21.90 -8.84 -0.69
N TYR A 469 22.40 -9.99 -0.27
CA TYR A 469 22.30 -11.21 -1.05
C TYR A 469 20.93 -11.86 -0.90
N LYS A 470 20.41 -12.38 -2.03
CA LYS A 470 19.15 -13.12 -2.08
C LYS A 470 19.11 -14.27 -1.06
N HIS A 471 20.20 -15.03 -0.92
CA HIS A 471 20.27 -16.18 -0.03
C HIS A 471 20.13 -15.78 1.45
N ASP A 472 20.76 -14.67 1.86
CA ASP A 472 20.64 -14.18 3.23
C ASP A 472 19.20 -13.75 3.55
N LEU A 473 18.50 -13.14 2.58
CA LEU A 473 17.07 -12.83 2.73
C LEU A 473 16.20 -14.08 2.85
N GLU A 474 16.45 -15.12 2.04
CA GLU A 474 15.72 -16.39 2.14
C GLU A 474 15.87 -17.03 3.52
N LEU A 475 17.08 -17.01 4.09
CA LEU A 475 17.32 -17.50 5.44
C LEU A 475 16.67 -16.59 6.49
N ALA A 476 16.70 -15.27 6.31
CA ALA A 476 16.02 -14.34 7.20
C ALA A 476 14.49 -14.55 7.21
N PHE A 477 13.87 -14.83 6.05
CA PHE A 477 12.46 -15.23 5.99
C PHE A 477 12.18 -16.45 6.88
N LYS A 478 13.00 -17.50 6.77
CA LYS A 478 12.89 -18.71 7.60
C LYS A 478 13.03 -18.37 9.09
N THR A 479 13.97 -17.52 9.47
CA THR A 479 14.14 -17.09 10.87
C THR A 479 12.91 -16.33 11.40
N ILE A 480 12.26 -15.49 10.58
CA ILE A 480 11.01 -14.83 10.99
C ILE A 480 9.85 -15.82 11.07
N GLU A 481 9.80 -16.84 10.20
CA GLU A 481 8.82 -17.93 10.30
C GLU A 481 9.04 -18.77 11.57
N GLU A 482 10.29 -19.07 11.94
CA GLU A 482 10.65 -19.68 13.23
C GLU A 482 10.18 -18.79 14.40
N LEU A 483 10.49 -17.50 14.39
CA LEU A 483 10.03 -16.54 15.41
C LEU A 483 8.50 -16.49 15.51
N ASN A 484 7.78 -16.54 14.39
CA ASN A 484 6.31 -16.55 14.39
C ASN A 484 5.74 -17.82 15.03
N SER A 485 6.41 -18.96 14.86
CA SER A 485 5.95 -20.26 15.35
C SER A 485 6.29 -20.55 16.81
N ILE A 486 7.23 -19.82 17.43
CA ILE A 486 7.52 -20.03 18.86
C ILE A 486 6.30 -19.72 19.74
N LEU A 487 6.05 -20.59 20.72
CA LEU A 487 5.15 -20.32 21.83
C LEU A 487 6.01 -19.80 22.99
N LEU A 488 5.69 -18.60 23.48
CA LEU A 488 6.39 -18.08 24.65
C LEU A 488 5.86 -18.76 25.92
N PRO A 489 6.73 -19.02 26.91
CA PRO A 489 6.30 -19.49 28.21
C PRO A 489 5.26 -18.55 28.82
N VAL A 490 4.19 -19.10 29.39
CA VAL A 490 3.12 -18.34 30.03
C VAL A 490 3.39 -18.26 31.53
N ARG A 491 3.33 -17.05 32.11
CA ARG A 491 3.63 -16.83 33.53
C ARG A 491 2.39 -16.41 34.32
N THR A 492 2.22 -16.97 35.52
CA THR A 492 1.18 -16.59 36.48
C THR A 492 1.81 -16.18 37.80
N LEU A 493 1.53 -14.97 38.28
CA LEU A 493 2.13 -14.43 39.50
C LEU A 493 1.68 -15.23 40.72
N ILE A 494 2.63 -15.65 41.56
CA ILE A 494 2.34 -16.31 42.84
C ILE A 494 2.87 -15.54 44.05
N LEU A 495 4.00 -14.86 43.92
CA LEU A 495 4.56 -14.02 44.97
C LEU A 495 5.02 -12.70 44.37
N LYS A 496 4.65 -11.60 45.02
CA LYS A 496 4.98 -10.25 44.57
C LYS A 496 6.31 -9.78 45.15
N LYS A 497 7.14 -9.11 44.35
CA LYS A 497 8.35 -8.40 44.79
C LYS A 497 8.03 -7.55 46.02
N GLY A 498 8.97 -7.53 46.97
CA GLY A 498 8.84 -6.78 48.23
C GLY A 498 8.10 -7.54 49.34
N THR A 499 7.60 -8.75 49.07
CA THR A 499 7.00 -9.60 50.10
C THR A 499 8.05 -9.98 51.14
N ILE A 500 7.73 -9.80 52.42
CA ILE A 500 8.62 -10.09 53.55
C ILE A 500 8.34 -11.50 54.09
N PHE A 501 9.41 -12.29 54.27
CA PHE A 501 9.39 -13.63 54.84
C PHE A 501 10.24 -13.70 56.10
N ASN A 502 9.84 -14.56 57.03
CA ASN A 502 10.63 -14.93 58.20
C ASN A 502 11.33 -16.26 57.93
N PHE A 503 12.65 -16.28 57.97
CA PHE A 503 13.45 -17.50 57.87
C PHE A 503 13.93 -17.90 59.25
N ARG A 504 13.73 -19.17 59.64
CA ARG A 504 14.13 -19.67 60.96
C ARG A 504 14.81 -21.03 60.84
N LEU A 505 16.01 -21.18 61.38
CA LEU A 505 16.73 -22.44 61.43
C LEU A 505 17.15 -22.73 62.88
N ASP A 506 16.34 -23.53 63.58
CA ASP A 506 16.45 -23.73 65.03
C ASP A 506 17.76 -24.37 65.47
N ARG A 507 18.30 -25.31 64.68
CA ARG A 507 19.52 -26.07 65.01
C ARG A 507 20.78 -25.21 65.13
N ILE A 508 20.77 -24.01 64.57
CA ILE A 508 21.86 -23.01 64.69
C ILE A 508 21.37 -21.72 65.35
N ASN A 509 20.19 -21.75 66.00
CA ASN A 509 19.52 -20.60 66.61
C ASN A 509 19.55 -19.36 65.71
N TYR A 510 19.14 -19.54 64.45
CA TYR A 510 19.21 -18.51 63.42
C TYR A 510 17.81 -18.04 63.03
N VAL A 511 17.62 -16.72 62.96
CA VAL A 511 16.41 -16.09 62.43
C VAL A 511 16.80 -14.95 61.48
N ALA A 512 16.06 -14.79 60.39
CA ALA A 512 16.26 -13.71 59.44
C ALA A 512 14.94 -13.19 58.84
N GLU A 513 14.94 -11.90 58.50
CA GLU A 513 13.90 -11.25 57.71
C GLU A 513 14.40 -11.11 56.27
N LEU A 514 13.67 -11.72 55.35
CA LEU A 514 13.99 -11.79 53.93
C LEU A 514 12.96 -11.00 53.13
N GLU A 515 13.39 -10.06 52.28
CA GLU A 515 12.52 -9.40 51.31
C GLU A 515 12.68 -10.05 49.95
N LEU A 516 11.59 -10.47 49.33
CA LEU A 516 11.60 -11.06 47.99
C LEU A 516 12.08 -10.03 46.94
N ALA A 517 13.16 -10.35 46.24
CA ALA A 517 13.85 -9.40 45.37
C ALA A 517 13.15 -9.18 44.01
N LYS A 518 12.39 -10.16 43.53
CA LYS A 518 11.66 -10.14 42.26
C LYS A 518 10.30 -10.83 42.41
N ASP A 519 9.38 -10.55 41.51
CA ASP A 519 8.14 -11.34 41.41
C ASP A 519 8.48 -12.82 41.12
N VAL A 520 7.73 -13.74 41.70
CA VAL A 520 7.84 -15.17 41.43
C VAL A 520 6.58 -15.64 40.73
N TYR A 521 6.77 -16.42 39.67
CA TYR A 521 5.72 -16.92 38.80
C TYR A 521 5.73 -18.44 38.73
N VAL A 522 4.55 -19.02 38.54
CA VAL A 522 4.41 -20.33 37.90
C VAL A 522 4.56 -20.11 36.40
N VAL A 523 5.44 -20.89 35.78
CA VAL A 523 5.74 -20.82 34.36
C VAL A 523 5.25 -22.09 33.70
N ASN A 524 4.37 -21.95 32.71
CA ASN A 524 3.96 -23.03 31.84
C ASN A 524 4.70 -22.90 30.50
N ASP A 525 5.59 -23.84 30.24
CA ASP A 525 6.32 -23.94 28.98
C ASP A 525 6.05 -25.31 28.35
N ASN A 526 5.36 -25.32 27.20
CA ASN A 526 5.00 -26.53 26.46
C ASN A 526 4.32 -27.63 27.32
N GLY A 527 3.52 -27.23 28.31
CA GLY A 527 2.82 -28.14 29.22
C GLY A 527 3.60 -28.50 30.49
N GLY A 528 4.89 -28.16 30.58
CA GLY A 528 5.69 -28.27 31.79
C GLY A 528 5.46 -27.09 32.73
N LYS A 529 5.10 -27.34 33.99
CA LYS A 529 4.99 -26.31 35.03
C LYS A 529 6.30 -26.22 35.83
N THR A 530 6.95 -25.06 35.78
CA THR A 530 8.13 -24.73 36.60
C THR A 530 7.88 -23.46 37.41
N ILE A 531 8.83 -23.09 38.26
CA ILE A 531 8.78 -21.85 39.04
C ILE A 531 9.93 -20.96 38.61
N SER A 532 9.66 -19.68 38.42
CA SER A 532 10.70 -18.71 38.08
C SER A 532 11.72 -18.58 39.23
N PRO A 533 12.96 -18.14 38.95
CA PRO A 533 14.00 -18.05 39.96
C PRO A 533 13.57 -17.22 41.19
N ILE A 534 13.80 -17.77 42.38
CA ILE A 534 13.47 -17.13 43.66
C ILE A 534 14.75 -16.54 44.26
N SER A 535 14.70 -15.27 44.64
CA SER A 535 15.82 -14.59 45.30
C SER A 535 15.35 -13.58 46.34
N PHE A 536 16.18 -13.36 47.36
CA PHE A 536 15.86 -12.55 48.52
C PHE A 536 16.96 -11.54 48.86
N TYR A 537 16.56 -10.40 49.43
CA TYR A 537 17.43 -9.48 50.15
C TYR A 537 17.36 -9.79 51.65
N PHE A 538 18.51 -9.91 52.31
CA PHE A 538 18.56 -10.06 53.77
C PHE A 538 18.42 -8.70 54.44
N LYS A 539 17.33 -8.47 55.17
CA LYS A 539 17.10 -7.19 55.87
C LYS A 539 17.67 -7.18 57.27
N LYS A 540 17.42 -8.26 58.00
CA LYS A 540 17.89 -8.48 59.36
C LYS A 540 18.16 -9.96 59.57
N TRP A 541 19.19 -10.29 60.33
CA TRP A 541 19.42 -11.66 60.78
C TRP A 541 20.09 -11.68 62.15
N ILE A 542 19.81 -12.73 62.91
CA ILE A 542 20.32 -12.95 64.26
C ILE A 542 20.73 -14.41 64.35
N ARG A 543 21.94 -14.67 64.87
CA ARG A 543 22.46 -16.01 65.20
C ARG A 543 22.85 -16.02 66.67
N GLU A 544 22.31 -16.94 67.45
CA GLU A 544 22.60 -17.07 68.90
C GLU A 544 22.49 -15.74 69.67
N GLY A 545 21.49 -14.92 69.34
CA GLY A 545 21.25 -13.61 69.96
C GLY A 545 22.12 -12.46 69.43
N VAL A 546 23.07 -12.72 68.52
CA VAL A 546 23.92 -11.69 67.91
C VAL A 546 23.31 -11.19 66.61
N GLU A 547 22.92 -9.91 66.58
CA GLU A 547 22.41 -9.26 65.37
C GLU A 547 23.52 -9.05 64.33
N TYR A 548 23.18 -9.28 63.07
CA TYR A 548 24.11 -9.21 61.94
C TYR A 548 25.35 -10.09 62.12
N ALA A 549 25.17 -11.27 62.72
CA ALA A 549 26.23 -12.23 62.98
C ALA A 549 26.99 -12.63 61.70
N LYS A 550 28.29 -12.91 61.87
CA LYS A 550 29.12 -13.55 60.84
C LYS A 550 28.70 -15.00 60.63
N ASP A 551 28.98 -15.50 59.42
CA ASP A 551 28.75 -16.87 58.97
C ASP A 551 29.63 -17.90 59.70
N THR A 552 30.72 -17.45 60.31
CA THR A 552 31.72 -18.26 61.04
C THR A 552 32.01 -17.70 62.43
N GLY A 553 32.45 -18.58 63.35
CA GLY A 553 32.81 -18.27 64.73
C GLY A 553 31.78 -18.76 65.74
N ASN A 554 32.26 -19.47 66.77
CA ASN A 554 31.46 -19.98 67.88
C ASN A 554 32.16 -19.63 69.22
N PRO A 555 31.65 -18.65 70.01
CA PRO A 555 30.40 -17.91 69.81
C PRO A 555 30.48 -16.90 68.64
N PRO A 556 29.35 -16.60 67.97
CA PRO A 556 29.32 -15.71 66.81
C PRO A 556 29.64 -14.26 67.20
N LYS A 557 30.29 -13.54 66.28
CA LYS A 557 30.54 -12.11 66.40
C LYS A 557 29.74 -11.34 65.36
N ALA A 558 29.29 -10.13 65.71
CA ALA A 558 28.62 -9.24 64.78
C ALA A 558 29.56 -8.82 63.64
N ASN A 559 29.00 -8.62 62.46
CA ASN A 559 29.70 -7.97 61.36
C ASN A 559 29.71 -6.46 61.64
N THR A 560 30.88 -5.89 61.95
CA THR A 560 31.02 -4.46 62.29
C THR A 560 31.42 -3.59 61.10
N ASN A 561 31.72 -4.20 59.94
CA ASN A 561 32.08 -3.47 58.73
C ASN A 561 30.80 -3.01 58.01
N VAL A 562 30.57 -1.69 58.02
CA VAL A 562 29.36 -1.06 57.47
C VAL A 562 29.23 -1.32 55.97
N ASP A 563 30.29 -1.15 55.19
CA ASP A 563 30.25 -1.36 53.73
C ASP A 563 29.91 -2.81 53.37
N ARG A 564 30.48 -3.77 54.12
CA ARG A 564 30.18 -5.20 53.94
C ARG A 564 28.73 -5.50 54.30
N LEU A 565 28.20 -4.90 55.36
CA LEU A 565 26.80 -5.04 55.76
C LEU A 565 25.84 -4.50 54.71
N THR A 566 26.11 -3.29 54.20
CA THR A 566 25.32 -2.67 53.13
C THR A 566 25.32 -3.56 51.89
N LYS A 567 26.49 -4.06 51.48
CA LYS A 567 26.60 -4.97 50.34
C LYS A 567 25.79 -6.25 50.52
N ILE A 568 25.76 -6.84 51.72
CA ILE A 568 24.92 -8.02 52.00
C ILE A 568 23.44 -7.67 51.89
N LYS A 569 23.02 -6.53 52.47
CA LYS A 569 21.60 -6.11 52.45
C LYS A 569 21.08 -5.78 51.05
N GLU A 570 21.96 -5.27 50.18
CA GLU A 570 21.62 -4.84 48.81
C GLU A 570 21.83 -5.93 47.76
N SER A 571 22.51 -7.03 48.09
CA SER A 571 22.73 -8.14 47.16
C SER A 571 21.56 -9.13 47.21
N PRO A 572 21.00 -9.54 46.05
CA PRO A 572 20.01 -10.60 46.01
C PRO A 572 20.72 -11.97 46.12
N TYR A 573 20.16 -12.84 46.96
CA TYR A 573 20.62 -14.21 47.15
C TYR A 573 19.53 -15.18 46.67
N ASP A 574 19.87 -16.00 45.68
CA ASP A 574 19.03 -17.15 45.30
C ASP A 574 19.06 -18.23 46.39
N VAL A 575 18.10 -19.16 46.35
CA VAL A 575 17.96 -20.21 47.37
C VAL A 575 19.23 -21.05 47.50
N ALA A 576 19.91 -21.37 46.40
CA ALA A 576 21.15 -22.14 46.40
C ALA A 576 22.30 -21.42 47.14
N LYS A 577 22.43 -20.11 46.96
CA LYS A 577 23.37 -19.26 47.71
C LYS A 577 23.03 -19.16 49.18
N ILE A 578 21.73 -19.09 49.52
CA ILE A 578 21.28 -19.11 50.91
C ILE A 578 21.69 -20.44 51.56
N VAL A 579 21.41 -21.57 50.91
CA VAL A 579 21.82 -22.90 51.37
C VAL A 579 23.33 -22.97 51.59
N THR A 580 24.11 -22.51 50.61
CA THR A 580 25.58 -22.50 50.70
C THR A 580 26.06 -21.68 51.90
N GLY A 581 25.51 -20.47 52.09
CA GLY A 581 25.83 -19.61 53.23
C GLY A 581 25.44 -20.23 54.57
N MET A 582 24.25 -20.85 54.66
CA MET A 582 23.78 -21.52 55.87
C MET A 582 24.62 -22.76 56.20
N ASN A 583 25.11 -23.48 55.19
CA ASN A 583 25.95 -24.66 55.37
C ASN A 583 27.34 -24.31 55.91
N ILE A 584 27.89 -23.13 55.58
CA ILE A 584 29.11 -22.62 56.24
C ILE A 584 28.88 -22.55 57.76
N THR A 585 27.75 -21.96 58.17
CA THR A 585 27.38 -21.84 59.59
C THR A 585 27.06 -23.20 60.22
N CYS A 586 26.37 -24.10 59.52
CA CYS A 586 26.08 -25.45 60.03
C CYS A 586 27.37 -26.22 60.32
N ASN A 587 28.34 -26.18 59.41
CA ASN A 587 29.63 -26.83 59.59
C ASN A 587 30.42 -26.22 60.76
N ASP A 588 30.41 -24.89 60.91
CA ASP A 588 31.04 -24.17 62.04
C ASP A 588 30.42 -24.53 63.41
N CYS A 589 29.10 -24.79 63.43
CA CYS A 589 28.38 -25.28 64.61
C CYS A 589 28.45 -26.81 64.82
N GLY A 590 29.06 -27.57 63.90
CA GLY A 590 29.11 -29.03 63.97
C GLY A 590 27.76 -29.73 63.78
N VAL A 591 26.83 -29.11 63.05
CA VAL A 591 25.49 -29.65 62.75
C VAL A 591 25.36 -30.03 61.28
N ALA A 592 24.35 -30.85 60.95
CA ALA A 592 24.11 -31.30 59.58
C ALA A 592 23.83 -30.12 58.62
N ASN A 593 24.24 -30.28 57.35
CA ASN A 593 23.97 -29.32 56.27
C ASN A 593 22.49 -29.33 55.87
N SER A 594 21.97 -28.21 55.38
CA SER A 594 20.65 -28.08 54.76
C SER A 594 20.71 -28.35 53.26
N ASP A 595 19.60 -28.80 52.72
CA ASP A 595 19.30 -28.74 51.28
C ASP A 595 18.31 -27.60 50.97
N GLU A 596 18.01 -27.37 49.69
CA GLU A 596 17.09 -26.32 49.26
C GLU A 596 15.66 -26.52 49.78
N LYS A 597 15.22 -27.78 49.90
CA LYS A 597 13.86 -28.11 50.36
C LYS A 597 13.71 -27.77 51.84
N GLU A 598 14.70 -28.10 52.66
CA GLU A 598 14.74 -27.74 54.07
C GLU A 598 14.78 -26.22 54.24
N VAL A 599 15.64 -25.51 53.51
CA VAL A 599 15.71 -24.03 53.59
C VAL A 599 14.37 -23.41 53.20
N MET A 600 13.78 -23.79 52.06
CA MET A 600 12.47 -23.29 51.65
C MET A 600 11.34 -23.69 52.60
N GLY A 601 11.43 -24.85 53.26
CA GLY A 601 10.48 -25.28 54.29
C GLY A 601 10.53 -24.44 55.56
N ASN A 602 11.63 -23.74 55.80
CA ASN A 602 11.88 -22.89 56.97
C ASN A 602 11.73 -21.38 56.70
N ILE A 603 11.47 -21.00 55.44
CA ILE A 603 11.10 -19.64 55.05
C ILE A 603 9.57 -19.53 55.09
N LEU A 604 9.04 -18.67 55.95
CA LEU A 604 7.64 -18.62 56.34
C LEU A 604 7.01 -17.26 56.06
N ILE A 605 5.75 -17.27 55.64
CA ILE A 605 4.90 -16.08 55.57
C ILE A 605 3.49 -16.44 56.03
N ASN A 606 2.95 -15.71 57.01
CA ASN A 606 1.60 -15.91 57.54
C ASN A 606 1.25 -17.38 57.92
N GLY A 607 2.25 -18.17 58.31
CA GLY A 607 2.10 -19.59 58.67
C GLY A 607 2.33 -20.58 57.51
N ASP A 608 2.39 -20.12 56.27
CA ASP A 608 2.71 -20.95 55.11
C ASP A 608 4.22 -20.98 54.85
N THR A 609 4.74 -22.14 54.45
CA THR A 609 6.14 -22.28 54.04
C THR A 609 6.32 -21.91 52.56
N LEU A 610 7.46 -21.33 52.21
CA LEU A 610 7.81 -21.03 50.82
C LEU A 610 7.76 -22.29 49.95
N TRP A 611 8.24 -23.42 50.48
CA TRP A 611 8.11 -24.72 49.80
C TRP A 611 6.66 -25.10 49.55
N GLY A 612 5.77 -24.95 50.54
CA GLY A 612 4.35 -25.28 50.41
C GLY A 612 3.63 -24.40 49.38
N ILE A 613 3.94 -23.11 49.34
CA ILE A 613 3.42 -22.19 48.32
C ILE A 613 3.86 -22.61 46.92
N VAL A 614 5.15 -22.91 46.76
CA VAL A 614 5.75 -23.36 45.50
C VAL A 614 5.17 -24.70 45.03
N ASP A 615 5.04 -25.68 45.93
CA ASP A 615 4.55 -27.01 45.61
C ASP A 615 3.06 -26.98 45.21
N LYS A 616 2.24 -26.25 45.97
CA LYS A 616 0.82 -26.05 45.66
C LYS A 616 0.60 -25.38 44.31
N ALA A 617 1.50 -24.45 43.93
CA ALA A 617 1.40 -23.73 42.69
C ALA A 617 1.79 -24.56 41.45
N LYS A 618 2.55 -25.65 41.64
CA LYS A 618 2.93 -26.60 40.58
C LYS A 618 1.84 -27.63 40.28
N GLN A 619 0.98 -27.95 41.25
CA GLN A 619 -0.20 -28.80 41.07
C GLN A 619 -1.20 -28.09 40.15
#